data_AF-A0AAX6NCB0-F1
#
_entry.id   AF-A0AAX6NCB0-F1
#
_cell.length_a   1.000
_cell.length_b   1.000
_cell.length_c   1.000
_cell.angle_alpha   90.00
_cell.angle_beta   90.00
_cell.angle_gamma   90.00
#
_symmetry.space_group_name_H-M   'P 1'
#
loop_
_entity.id
_entity.type
_entity.pdbx_description
1 polymer ?
#
loop_
_entity_poly.entity_id
_entity_poly.type
_entity_poly.pdbx_seq_one_letter_code
_entity_poly.pdbx_strand_id
1 'polypeptide(L)'
;MSSVESQQDKYFNKMTLLSGMVGSGKTYAIRETVKKKIATNKTYIIQHTNDFGSLCEELKGNLIVVNNVVEINMFSFYPASYTSGDYYTYLFDCHCKELFVFLKLLLERDMWNVEKVQLMNAILEMYESVGITKGRFNPNYKYAPKHLCFSTFCEVLKEHSDNLYKEFKVYSPLMVEDKNISNYFDKKNRGLDLKNNLNLIYTNGMYSLAVLYSYVVAIKRKMRIEPEPTLLVVDEGFLFLKVEHLLETLILNSGASSVQTELLISIQSLTDLSENLNEILSAANKVILFRQNRNETPILEVNLKLPKDVVKQTHSLPTGEAMVIEDKHMYSIKYS
;
A
#
# COMPACT_ATOMS: atom_id res chain seq x y z
N MET A 1 15.70 22.52 -1.95
CA MET A 1 14.41 23.17 -1.60
C MET A 1 13.58 23.25 -2.87
N SER A 2 12.77 22.23 -3.14
CA SER A 2 11.79 22.23 -4.22
C SER A 2 10.41 22.42 -3.61
N SER A 3 9.71 23.42 -4.11
CA SER A 3 8.41 23.89 -3.65
C SER A 3 7.35 22.78 -3.64
N VAL A 4 6.61 22.73 -2.54
CA VAL A 4 5.44 21.88 -2.26
C VAL A 4 4.36 21.95 -3.36
N GLU A 5 4.40 22.98 -4.22
CA GLU A 5 3.46 23.16 -5.34
C GLU A 5 3.70 22.22 -6.53
N SER A 6 4.84 21.52 -6.64
CA SER A 6 5.10 20.58 -7.76
C SER A 6 4.75 19.11 -7.47
N GLN A 7 3.99 18.82 -6.40
CA GLN A 7 3.67 17.46 -5.97
C GLN A 7 2.21 17.04 -6.20
N GLN A 8 1.31 17.93 -6.62
CA GLN A 8 -0.10 17.58 -6.86
C GLN A 8 -0.30 16.55 -7.98
N ASP A 9 0.63 16.43 -8.94
CA ASP A 9 0.59 15.40 -10.00
C ASP A 9 1.10 14.01 -9.56
N LYS A 10 1.40 13.78 -8.26
CA LYS A 10 2.02 12.55 -7.75
C LYS A 10 1.15 11.70 -6.81
N TYR A 11 -0.06 12.14 -6.50
CA TYR A 11 -0.97 11.45 -5.58
C TYR A 11 -2.12 10.77 -6.34
N PHE A 12 -2.83 9.84 -5.69
CA PHE A 12 -4.12 9.37 -6.22
C PHE A 12 -5.04 10.55 -6.50
N ASN A 13 -5.68 10.57 -7.67
CA ASN A 13 -6.61 11.65 -8.02
C ASN A 13 -7.84 11.68 -7.12
N LYS A 14 -8.14 10.57 -6.44
CA LYS A 14 -9.27 10.44 -5.51
C LYS A 14 -8.87 9.63 -4.29
N MET A 15 -8.63 10.33 -3.19
CA MET A 15 -8.41 9.75 -1.87
C MET A 15 -9.57 10.09 -0.93
N THR A 16 -10.15 9.06 -0.31
CA THR A 16 -11.19 9.20 0.71
C THR A 16 -10.68 8.67 2.05
N LEU A 17 -10.73 9.50 3.09
CA LEU A 17 -10.41 9.11 4.46
C LEU A 17 -11.70 8.91 5.27
N LEU A 18 -11.89 7.73 5.85
CA LEU A 18 -12.96 7.43 6.80
C LEU A 18 -12.37 7.41 8.20
N SER A 19 -12.87 8.28 9.09
CA SER A 19 -12.50 8.27 10.51
C SER A 19 -13.70 7.99 11.38
N GLY A 20 -13.51 7.24 12.46
CA GLY A 20 -14.48 7.15 13.55
C GLY A 20 -14.26 5.96 14.45
N MET A 21 -14.79 6.05 15.66
CA MET A 21 -14.61 5.05 16.71
C MET A 21 -15.10 3.66 16.29
N VAL A 22 -14.64 2.62 16.99
CA VAL A 22 -15.16 1.25 16.84
C VAL A 22 -16.70 1.26 16.99
N GLY A 23 -17.39 0.53 16.11
CA GLY A 23 -18.85 0.44 16.10
C GLY A 23 -19.58 1.67 15.53
N SER A 24 -18.87 2.64 14.96
CA SER A 24 -19.47 3.86 14.38
C SER A 24 -20.08 3.66 12.99
N GLY A 25 -19.79 2.55 12.30
CA GLY A 25 -20.39 2.19 11.02
C GLY A 25 -19.52 2.39 9.78
N LYS A 26 -18.20 2.57 9.93
CA LYS A 26 -17.24 2.67 8.80
C LYS A 26 -17.38 1.50 7.80
N THR A 27 -17.55 0.29 8.30
CA THR A 27 -17.73 -0.93 7.49
C THR A 27 -18.93 -0.83 6.55
N TYR A 28 -20.05 -0.21 6.96
CA TYR A 28 -21.22 -0.03 6.10
C TYR A 28 -20.90 0.84 4.89
N ALA A 29 -20.21 1.96 5.09
CA ALA A 29 -19.80 2.84 3.99
C ALA A 29 -18.84 2.16 3.02
N ILE A 30 -17.89 1.37 3.52
CA ILE A 30 -16.99 0.60 2.65
C ILE A 30 -17.79 -0.42 1.83
N ARG A 31 -18.68 -1.21 2.47
CA ARG A 31 -19.52 -2.20 1.78
C ARG A 31 -20.37 -1.56 0.69
N GLU A 32 -21.06 -0.46 0.99
CA GLU A 32 -21.85 0.27 0.00
C GLU A 32 -21.01 0.79 -1.16
N THR A 33 -19.84 1.35 -0.87
CA THR A 33 -18.93 1.89 -1.89
C THR A 33 -18.44 0.79 -2.82
N VAL A 34 -18.04 -0.36 -2.26
CA VAL A 34 -17.62 -1.54 -3.02
C VAL A 34 -18.76 -2.05 -3.89
N LYS A 35 -19.98 -2.22 -3.35
CA LYS A 35 -21.15 -2.67 -4.11
C LYS A 35 -21.47 -1.75 -5.29
N LYS A 36 -21.32 -0.43 -5.12
CA LYS A 36 -21.52 0.57 -6.19
C LYS A 36 -20.45 0.50 -7.29
N LYS A 37 -19.21 0.13 -6.96
CA LYS A 37 -18.05 0.21 -7.88
C LYS A 37 -17.62 -1.12 -8.48
N ILE A 38 -18.00 -2.26 -7.91
CA ILE A 38 -17.47 -3.57 -8.31
C ILE A 38 -17.76 -3.99 -9.76
N ALA A 39 -18.79 -3.41 -10.37
CA ALA A 39 -19.15 -3.65 -11.77
C ALA A 39 -18.18 -2.97 -12.74
N THR A 40 -17.55 -1.86 -12.35
CA THR A 40 -16.70 -1.03 -13.20
C THR A 40 -15.24 -1.00 -12.75
N ASN A 41 -14.96 -1.41 -11.52
CA ASN A 41 -13.65 -1.30 -10.92
C ASN A 41 -13.13 -2.66 -10.45
N LYS A 42 -11.83 -2.88 -10.66
CA LYS A 42 -11.08 -3.83 -9.87
C LYS A 42 -11.04 -3.35 -8.43
N THR A 43 -11.32 -4.21 -7.47
CA THR A 43 -11.39 -3.83 -6.05
C THR A 43 -10.43 -4.69 -5.23
N TYR A 44 -9.61 -4.02 -4.45
CA TYR A 44 -8.71 -4.61 -3.48
C TYR A 44 -9.11 -4.11 -2.10
N ILE A 45 -9.33 -5.02 -1.15
CA ILE A 45 -9.58 -4.66 0.24
C ILE A 45 -8.50 -5.29 1.09
N ILE A 46 -7.74 -4.48 1.80
CA ILE A 46 -6.79 -4.91 2.81
C ILE A 46 -7.46 -4.73 4.16
N GLN A 47 -7.63 -5.82 4.90
CA GLN A 47 -8.29 -5.82 6.20
C GLN A 47 -7.50 -6.59 7.26
N HIS A 48 -7.57 -6.12 8.49
CA HIS A 48 -6.97 -6.78 9.65
C HIS A 48 -7.95 -7.72 10.36
N THR A 49 -9.19 -7.25 10.55
CA THR A 49 -10.35 -7.99 11.04
C THR A 49 -11.12 -8.57 9.87
N ASN A 50 -11.83 -9.69 10.05
CA ASN A 50 -12.60 -10.32 8.97
C ASN A 50 -13.98 -9.68 8.77
N ASP A 51 -14.03 -8.35 8.63
CA ASP A 51 -15.28 -7.60 8.53
C ASP A 51 -15.92 -7.68 7.15
N PHE A 52 -15.11 -7.96 6.11
CA PHE A 52 -15.56 -8.02 4.72
C PHE A 52 -15.64 -9.44 4.15
N GLY A 53 -15.41 -10.49 4.95
CA GLY A 53 -15.49 -11.89 4.50
C GLY A 53 -16.82 -12.24 3.84
N SER A 54 -17.93 -11.88 4.50
CA SER A 54 -19.29 -12.08 3.95
C SER A 54 -19.54 -11.32 2.64
N LEU A 55 -18.97 -10.11 2.50
CA LEU A 55 -19.05 -9.33 1.26
C LEU A 55 -18.27 -10.03 0.14
N CYS A 56 -17.10 -10.60 0.47
CA CYS A 56 -16.29 -11.35 -0.47
C CYS A 56 -17.04 -12.59 -0.99
N GLU A 57 -17.70 -13.33 -0.11
CA GLU A 57 -18.54 -14.47 -0.50
C GLU A 57 -19.73 -14.03 -1.37
N GLU A 58 -20.48 -13.00 -0.93
CA GLU A 58 -21.63 -12.43 -1.64
C GLU A 58 -21.28 -12.06 -3.09
N LEU A 59 -20.13 -11.40 -3.28
CA LEU A 59 -19.67 -10.90 -4.58
C LEU A 59 -18.80 -11.90 -5.34
N LYS A 60 -18.69 -13.16 -4.86
CA LYS A 60 -17.80 -14.20 -5.43
C LYS A 60 -16.36 -13.69 -5.61
N GLY A 61 -15.90 -12.88 -4.67
CA GLY A 61 -14.55 -12.36 -4.60
C GLY A 61 -13.54 -13.46 -4.25
N ASN A 62 -12.27 -13.12 -4.38
CA ASN A 62 -11.17 -13.96 -3.95
C ASN A 62 -10.72 -13.55 -2.54
N LEU A 63 -10.82 -14.46 -1.57
CA LEU A 63 -10.28 -14.28 -0.22
C LEU A 63 -8.84 -14.78 -0.19
N ILE A 64 -7.93 -13.90 0.19
CA ILE A 64 -6.51 -14.17 0.32
C ILE A 64 -6.13 -14.01 1.78
N VAL A 65 -5.87 -15.13 2.43
CA VAL A 65 -5.45 -15.13 3.83
C VAL A 65 -3.94 -15.03 3.85
N VAL A 66 -3.44 -13.90 4.37
CA VAL A 66 -2.02 -13.64 4.52
C VAL A 66 -1.53 -14.42 5.73
N ASN A 67 -0.63 -15.37 5.47
CA ASN A 67 0.14 -16.03 6.51
C ASN A 67 1.36 -15.16 6.87
N ASN A 68 1.98 -15.36 8.04
CA ASN A 68 3.15 -14.61 8.46
C ASN A 68 4.44 -15.02 7.71
N VAL A 69 4.34 -15.23 6.41
CA VAL A 69 5.40 -15.59 5.46
C VAL A 69 5.26 -14.72 4.21
N VAL A 70 6.39 -14.41 3.59
CA VAL A 70 6.45 -13.61 2.37
C VAL A 70 6.25 -14.53 1.17
N GLU A 71 5.04 -14.50 0.63
CA GLU A 71 4.62 -15.25 -0.56
C GLU A 71 4.86 -14.49 -1.87
N ILE A 72 5.20 -13.21 -1.78
CA ILE A 72 5.47 -12.34 -2.93
C ILE A 72 6.97 -12.15 -3.06
N ASN A 73 7.55 -12.56 -4.20
CA ASN A 73 8.93 -12.22 -4.51
C ASN A 73 9.10 -10.72 -4.81
N MET A 74 9.48 -9.96 -3.78
CA MET A 74 9.74 -8.52 -3.85
C MET A 74 10.89 -8.13 -4.77
N PHE A 75 11.83 -9.04 -5.01
CA PHE A 75 13.01 -8.86 -5.87
C PHE A 75 12.69 -9.05 -7.35
N SER A 76 11.55 -9.68 -7.69
CA SER A 76 11.15 -9.81 -9.08
C SER A 76 10.80 -8.43 -9.65
N PHE A 77 11.50 -8.03 -10.71
CA PHE A 77 11.19 -6.83 -11.47
C PHE A 77 10.66 -7.20 -12.85
N TYR A 78 9.45 -6.74 -13.16
CA TYR A 78 8.81 -6.95 -14.44
C TYR A 78 8.23 -5.63 -14.94
N PRO A 79 8.81 -5.04 -16.00
CA PRO A 79 8.32 -3.78 -16.53
C PRO A 79 7.34 -3.96 -17.71
N ALA A 80 6.81 -5.18 -17.94
CA ALA A 80 6.00 -5.54 -19.10
C ALA A 80 6.63 -5.13 -20.45
N SER A 81 5.93 -4.31 -21.25
CA SER A 81 6.37 -3.84 -22.55
C SER A 81 7.36 -2.66 -22.48
N TYR A 82 7.53 -2.04 -21.30
CA TYR A 82 8.43 -0.90 -21.12
C TYR A 82 9.87 -1.40 -20.91
N THR A 83 10.68 -1.37 -21.96
CA THR A 83 12.05 -1.91 -21.90
C THR A 83 13.15 -0.84 -21.80
N SER A 84 12.82 0.43 -22.03
CA SER A 84 13.72 1.59 -21.90
C SER A 84 12.92 2.90 -21.91
N GLY A 85 13.58 4.04 -21.66
CA GLY A 85 12.99 5.37 -21.67
C GLY A 85 12.44 5.81 -20.30
N ASP A 86 11.89 7.02 -20.24
CA ASP A 86 11.55 7.71 -18.98
C ASP A 86 10.59 6.91 -18.09
N TYR A 87 9.55 6.30 -18.69
CA TYR A 87 8.60 5.51 -17.91
C TYR A 87 9.21 4.22 -17.37
N TYR A 88 10.07 3.56 -18.14
CA TYR A 88 10.83 2.41 -17.65
C TYR A 88 11.73 2.80 -16.47
N THR A 89 12.48 3.91 -16.61
CA THR A 89 13.34 4.43 -15.56
C THR A 89 12.55 4.77 -14.30
N TYR A 90 11.37 5.35 -14.45
CA TYR A 90 10.43 5.58 -13.34
C TYR A 90 10.01 4.26 -12.65
N LEU A 91 9.61 3.23 -13.42
CA LEU A 91 9.24 1.92 -12.87
C LEU A 91 10.39 1.27 -12.10
N PHE A 92 11.61 1.35 -12.62
CA PHE A 92 12.81 0.82 -11.96
C PHE A 92 13.13 1.57 -10.67
N ASP A 93 13.09 2.90 -10.68
CA ASP A 93 13.30 3.72 -9.49
C ASP A 93 12.26 3.43 -8.40
N CYS A 94 10.98 3.27 -8.77
CA CYS A 94 9.93 2.84 -7.85
C CYS A 94 10.22 1.46 -7.26
N HIS A 95 10.61 0.50 -8.09
CA HIS A 95 10.92 -0.86 -7.67
C HIS A 95 12.06 -0.92 -6.65
N CYS A 96 13.17 -0.23 -6.91
CA CYS A 96 14.31 -0.17 -5.99
C CYS A 96 13.94 0.48 -4.65
N LYS A 97 13.14 1.55 -4.67
CA LYS A 97 12.63 2.19 -3.44
C LYS A 97 11.73 1.26 -2.64
N GLU A 98 10.79 0.58 -3.30
CA GLU A 98 9.90 -0.39 -2.66
C GLU A 98 10.68 -1.54 -2.03
N LEU A 99 11.71 -2.05 -2.73
CA LEU A 99 12.56 -3.10 -2.20
C LEU A 99 13.36 -2.64 -0.99
N PHE A 100 13.91 -1.43 -1.03
CA PHE A 100 14.60 -0.84 0.10
C PHE A 100 13.70 -0.68 1.33
N VAL A 101 12.47 -0.19 1.16
CA VAL A 101 11.50 -0.05 2.26
C VAL A 101 11.13 -1.43 2.81
N PHE A 102 10.89 -2.41 1.95
CA PHE A 102 10.63 -3.79 2.38
C PHE A 102 11.77 -4.36 3.25
N LEU A 103 13.01 -4.19 2.81
CA LEU A 103 14.19 -4.61 3.57
C LEU A 103 14.33 -3.87 4.91
N LYS A 104 14.02 -2.57 4.94
CA LYS A 104 13.96 -1.79 6.20
C LYS A 104 12.92 -2.36 7.16
N LEU A 105 11.73 -2.71 6.66
CA LEU A 105 10.66 -3.28 7.47
C LEU A 105 11.03 -4.65 8.04
N LEU A 106 11.77 -5.47 7.29
CA LEU A 106 12.27 -6.74 7.80
C LEU A 106 13.22 -6.57 8.98
N LEU A 107 14.08 -5.55 8.96
CA LEU A 107 15.05 -5.33 10.04
C LEU A 107 14.40 -4.80 11.34
N GLU A 108 13.20 -4.20 11.25
CA GLU A 108 12.48 -3.60 12.39
C GLU A 108 13.31 -2.61 13.23
N ARG A 109 14.32 -1.98 12.61
CA ARG A 109 15.18 -0.97 13.23
C ARG A 109 15.57 0.14 12.26
N ASP A 110 16.10 1.22 12.82
CA ASP A 110 16.75 2.23 12.02
C ASP A 110 18.07 1.72 11.42
N MET A 111 18.31 2.16 10.19
CA MET A 111 19.55 1.89 9.46
C MET A 111 20.43 3.14 9.45
N TRP A 112 21.72 2.95 9.66
CA TRP A 112 22.71 4.01 9.53
C TRP A 112 22.97 4.33 8.06
N ASN A 113 23.46 5.54 7.77
CA ASN A 113 23.67 5.99 6.39
C ASN A 113 24.61 5.06 5.59
N VAL A 114 25.63 4.50 6.24
CA VAL A 114 26.53 3.51 5.61
C VAL A 114 25.77 2.25 5.20
N GLU A 115 24.93 1.72 6.10
CA GLU A 115 24.10 0.55 5.83
C GLU A 115 23.13 0.80 4.68
N LYS A 116 22.51 2.00 4.63
CA LYS A 116 21.61 2.38 3.53
C LYS A 116 22.31 2.36 2.17
N VAL A 117 23.55 2.87 2.11
CA VAL A 117 24.36 2.89 0.89
C VAL A 117 24.73 1.47 0.48
N GLN A 118 25.22 0.65 1.41
CA GLN A 118 25.55 -0.76 1.15
C GLN A 118 24.33 -1.54 0.64
N LEU A 119 23.16 -1.32 1.25
CA LEU A 119 21.92 -1.98 0.86
C LEU A 119 21.51 -1.60 -0.56
N MET A 120 21.55 -0.31 -0.89
CA MET A 120 21.21 0.16 -2.24
C MET A 120 22.20 -0.33 -3.29
N ASN A 121 23.50 -0.36 -2.99
CA ASN A 121 24.51 -0.91 -3.89
C ASN A 121 24.26 -2.40 -4.16
N ALA A 122 23.99 -3.21 -3.12
CA ALA A 122 23.67 -4.62 -3.27
C ALA A 122 22.39 -4.85 -4.10
N ILE A 123 21.36 -4.02 -3.89
CA ILE A 123 20.14 -4.03 -4.71
C ILE A 123 20.48 -3.80 -6.18
N LEU A 124 21.21 -2.73 -6.50
CA LEU A 124 21.52 -2.36 -7.88
C LEU A 124 22.42 -3.41 -8.56
N GLU A 125 23.47 -3.86 -7.88
CA GLU A 125 24.39 -4.87 -8.39
C GLU A 125 23.68 -6.18 -8.74
N MET A 126 22.72 -6.62 -7.91
CA MET A 126 21.91 -7.80 -8.20
C MET A 126 21.17 -7.68 -9.54
N TYR A 127 20.55 -6.53 -9.85
CA TYR A 127 19.88 -6.33 -11.15
C TYR A 127 20.87 -6.17 -12.30
N GLU A 128 21.95 -5.43 -12.10
CA GLU A 128 22.97 -5.20 -13.13
C GLU A 128 23.64 -6.51 -13.54
N SER A 129 23.88 -7.42 -12.59
CA SER A 129 24.45 -8.76 -12.85
C SER A 129 23.63 -9.58 -13.84
N VAL A 130 22.34 -9.30 -13.96
CA VAL A 130 21.43 -9.99 -14.89
C VAL A 130 21.06 -9.15 -16.11
N GLY A 131 21.67 -7.98 -16.33
CA GLY A 131 21.41 -7.11 -17.49
C GLY A 131 20.22 -6.16 -17.33
N ILE A 132 19.75 -5.93 -16.10
CA ILE A 132 18.70 -4.97 -15.78
C ILE A 132 19.34 -3.75 -15.14
N THR A 133 19.17 -2.58 -15.76
CA THR A 133 19.76 -1.32 -15.29
C THR A 133 18.69 -0.25 -15.19
N LYS A 134 19.01 0.90 -14.61
CA LYS A 134 18.12 2.07 -14.58
C LYS A 134 17.68 2.56 -15.97
N GLY A 135 18.53 2.39 -16.99
CA GLY A 135 18.25 2.88 -18.34
C GLY A 135 17.55 1.86 -19.25
N ARG A 136 17.70 0.56 -18.97
CA ARG A 136 17.20 -0.49 -19.87
C ARG A 136 16.94 -1.83 -19.17
N PHE A 137 15.88 -2.50 -19.62
CA PHE A 137 15.60 -3.91 -19.36
C PHE A 137 16.12 -4.76 -20.53
N ASN A 138 17.29 -5.38 -20.36
CA ASN A 138 17.86 -6.28 -21.35
C ASN A 138 18.50 -7.50 -20.65
N PRO A 139 17.68 -8.40 -20.09
CA PRO A 139 18.21 -9.52 -19.32
C PRO A 139 19.17 -10.36 -20.15
N ASN A 140 20.37 -10.63 -19.62
CA ASN A 140 21.46 -11.30 -20.33
C ASN A 140 21.15 -12.79 -20.65
N TYR A 141 20.08 -13.34 -20.06
CA TYR A 141 19.59 -14.68 -20.35
C TYR A 141 18.10 -14.82 -20.01
N LYS A 142 17.42 -15.73 -20.71
CA LYS A 142 15.96 -15.94 -20.67
C LYS A 142 15.39 -16.23 -19.27
N TYR A 143 16.23 -16.66 -18.33
CA TYR A 143 15.84 -17.00 -16.97
C TYR A 143 16.29 -15.99 -15.92
N ALA A 144 16.81 -14.81 -16.28
CA ALA A 144 17.22 -13.79 -15.32
C ALA A 144 16.18 -13.48 -14.21
N PRO A 145 14.87 -13.37 -14.49
CA PRO A 145 13.87 -13.14 -13.45
C PRO A 145 13.79 -14.23 -12.37
N LYS A 146 14.27 -15.44 -12.68
CA LYS A 146 14.33 -16.58 -11.75
C LYS A 146 15.49 -16.49 -10.76
N HIS A 147 16.46 -15.63 -11.01
CA HIS A 147 17.59 -15.39 -10.12
C HIS A 147 17.39 -14.16 -9.24
N LEU A 148 16.37 -13.34 -9.50
CA LEU A 148 16.02 -12.19 -8.68
C LEU A 148 15.17 -12.66 -7.49
N CYS A 149 15.80 -13.06 -6.40
CA CYS A 149 15.15 -13.54 -5.18
C CYS A 149 15.95 -13.15 -3.93
N PHE A 150 15.40 -13.42 -2.75
CA PHE A 150 15.99 -13.03 -1.47
C PHE A 150 17.34 -13.70 -1.22
N SER A 151 17.47 -14.99 -1.55
CA SER A 151 18.71 -15.76 -1.43
C SER A 151 19.83 -15.17 -2.27
N THR A 152 19.58 -14.87 -3.55
CA THR A 152 20.57 -14.20 -4.42
C THR A 152 20.97 -12.84 -3.85
N PHE A 153 19.99 -12.05 -3.38
CA PHE A 153 20.27 -10.77 -2.76
C PHE A 153 21.18 -10.91 -1.53
N CYS A 154 20.92 -11.88 -0.65
CA CYS A 154 21.76 -12.13 0.52
C CYS A 154 23.20 -12.47 0.13
N GLU A 155 23.41 -13.28 -0.91
CA GLU A 155 24.76 -13.61 -1.36
C GLU A 155 25.48 -12.39 -1.96
N VAL A 156 24.79 -11.51 -2.70
CA VAL A 156 25.37 -10.23 -3.15
C VAL A 156 25.69 -9.33 -1.95
N LEU A 157 24.76 -9.21 -1.00
CA LEU A 157 24.92 -8.35 0.18
C LEU A 157 26.13 -8.75 1.03
N LYS A 158 26.46 -10.04 1.09
CA LYS A 158 27.64 -10.55 1.81
C LYS A 158 28.94 -9.88 1.35
N GLU A 159 29.07 -9.60 0.06
CA GLU A 159 30.26 -8.92 -0.50
C GLU A 159 30.32 -7.43 -0.10
N HIS A 160 29.19 -6.83 0.28
CA HIS A 160 29.11 -5.43 0.70
C HIS A 160 29.13 -5.23 2.22
N SER A 161 28.55 -6.17 2.98
CA SER A 161 28.40 -6.08 4.44
C SER A 161 28.10 -7.44 5.08
N ASP A 162 29.11 -8.03 5.72
CA ASP A 162 28.98 -9.25 6.51
C ASP A 162 27.95 -9.13 7.65
N ASN A 163 27.81 -7.94 8.24
CA ASN A 163 26.87 -7.71 9.34
C ASN A 163 25.42 -7.73 8.85
N LEU A 164 25.12 -6.93 7.82
CA LEU A 164 23.77 -6.91 7.25
C LEU A 164 23.40 -8.28 6.66
N TYR A 165 24.35 -8.97 6.02
CA TYR A 165 24.12 -10.34 5.55
C TYR A 165 23.66 -11.27 6.67
N LYS A 166 24.36 -11.26 7.81
CA LYS A 166 24.01 -12.11 8.97
C LYS A 166 22.62 -11.76 9.51
N GLU A 167 22.28 -10.48 9.59
CA GLU A 167 20.94 -10.04 10.02
C GLU A 167 19.85 -10.50 9.03
N PHE A 168 20.04 -10.27 7.73
CA PHE A 168 19.04 -10.63 6.73
C PHE A 168 18.85 -12.13 6.57
N LYS A 169 19.93 -12.93 6.69
CA LYS A 169 19.87 -14.39 6.54
C LYS A 169 18.92 -15.05 7.52
N VAL A 170 18.66 -14.45 8.68
CA VAL A 170 17.68 -14.95 9.67
C VAL A 170 16.25 -14.96 9.10
N TYR A 171 15.94 -14.09 8.13
CA TYR A 171 14.62 -14.00 7.50
C TYR A 171 14.42 -14.95 6.32
N SER A 172 15.45 -15.70 5.88
CA SER A 172 15.31 -16.67 4.78
C SER A 172 14.16 -17.68 4.99
N PRO A 173 13.86 -18.19 6.20
CA PRO A 173 12.71 -19.06 6.42
C PRO A 173 11.34 -18.41 6.16
N LEU A 174 11.25 -17.09 6.19
CA LEU A 174 10.00 -16.37 5.89
C LEU A 174 9.71 -16.30 4.39
N MET A 175 10.71 -16.54 3.53
CA MET A 175 10.60 -16.35 2.08
C MET A 175 10.16 -17.65 1.40
N VAL A 176 8.87 -17.79 1.09
CA VAL A 176 8.31 -19.03 0.50
C VAL A 176 8.84 -19.24 -0.93
N GLU A 177 8.99 -18.16 -1.69
CA GLU A 177 9.40 -18.22 -3.11
C GLU A 177 10.90 -18.34 -3.33
N ASP A 178 11.74 -18.25 -2.29
CA ASP A 178 13.18 -18.54 -2.41
C ASP A 178 13.42 -20.03 -2.80
N LYS A 179 12.46 -20.90 -2.48
CA LYS A 179 12.45 -22.33 -2.86
C LYS A 179 11.58 -22.63 -4.08
N ASN A 180 10.75 -21.67 -4.53
CA ASN A 180 9.87 -21.78 -5.68
C ASN A 180 10.25 -20.69 -6.69
N ILE A 181 11.28 -20.98 -7.46
CA ILE A 181 11.83 -20.14 -8.54
C ILE A 181 10.85 -20.07 -9.73
N SER A 182 9.70 -19.43 -9.50
CA SER A 182 8.54 -19.49 -10.38
C SER A 182 7.83 -18.14 -10.39
N ASN A 183 8.45 -17.22 -11.15
CA ASN A 183 7.81 -16.21 -11.98
C ASN A 183 6.50 -15.59 -11.44
N TYR A 184 6.60 -14.34 -11.01
CA TYR A 184 5.47 -13.47 -10.69
C TYR A 184 4.39 -13.41 -11.81
N PHE A 185 4.71 -13.81 -13.07
CA PHE A 185 3.75 -13.89 -14.19
C PHE A 185 3.70 -15.22 -14.98
N ASP A 186 4.78 -16.01 -15.07
CA ASP A 186 4.88 -17.09 -16.08
C ASP A 186 4.45 -18.49 -15.60
N LYS A 187 4.30 -18.73 -14.29
CA LYS A 187 3.93 -20.06 -13.79
C LYS A 187 3.05 -19.99 -12.54
N LYS A 188 1.75 -19.82 -12.76
CA LYS A 188 0.67 -19.97 -11.78
C LYS A 188 0.75 -19.00 -10.58
N ASN A 189 -0.21 -18.09 -10.53
CA ASN A 189 -0.87 -17.65 -9.30
C ASN A 189 -1.18 -18.86 -8.40
N ARG A 190 -0.22 -19.37 -7.62
CA ARG A 190 -0.52 -20.31 -6.53
C ARG A 190 -0.68 -19.60 -5.19
N GLY A 191 -0.22 -18.34 -5.07
CA GLY A 191 -0.43 -17.50 -3.88
C GLY A 191 -1.48 -16.40 -4.05
N LEU A 192 -1.50 -15.69 -5.19
CA LEU A 192 -2.33 -14.48 -5.38
C LEU A 192 -3.11 -14.53 -6.70
N ASP A 193 -4.26 -15.20 -6.72
CA ASP A 193 -5.15 -15.17 -7.90
C ASP A 193 -5.97 -13.87 -7.94
N LEU A 194 -5.35 -12.77 -8.38
CA LEU A 194 -6.01 -11.47 -8.47
C LEU A 194 -6.97 -11.33 -9.68
N LYS A 195 -7.57 -12.44 -10.14
CA LYS A 195 -8.45 -12.45 -11.32
C LYS A 195 -9.84 -11.93 -11.02
N ASN A 196 -10.34 -12.12 -9.81
CA ASN A 196 -11.69 -11.70 -9.45
C ASN A 196 -11.78 -10.17 -9.36
N ASN A 197 -12.96 -9.62 -9.63
CA ASN A 197 -13.17 -8.17 -9.51
C ASN A 197 -12.99 -7.69 -8.07
N LEU A 198 -13.28 -8.55 -7.08
CA LEU A 198 -13.02 -8.29 -5.67
C LEU A 198 -11.90 -9.22 -5.17
N ASN A 199 -10.87 -8.65 -4.56
CA ASN A 199 -9.80 -9.38 -3.88
C ASN A 199 -9.72 -8.86 -2.44
N LEU A 200 -9.94 -9.75 -1.48
CA LEU A 200 -9.94 -9.45 -0.06
C LEU A 200 -8.69 -10.05 0.57
N ILE A 201 -7.75 -9.19 0.98
CA ILE A 201 -6.50 -9.52 1.64
C ILE A 201 -6.74 -9.44 3.16
N TYR A 202 -6.73 -10.58 3.82
CA TYR A 202 -7.01 -10.72 5.25
C TYR A 202 -5.77 -11.14 6.02
N THR A 203 -5.32 -10.32 6.98
CA THR A 203 -4.08 -10.58 7.73
C THR A 203 -4.25 -11.47 8.96
N ASN A 204 -5.46 -11.96 9.26
CA ASN A 204 -5.76 -12.86 10.37
C ASN A 204 -5.17 -12.48 11.74
N GLY A 205 -5.10 -11.20 12.09
CA GLY A 205 -4.63 -10.76 13.41
C GLY A 205 -3.11 -10.86 13.66
N MET A 206 -2.38 -11.71 12.93
CA MET A 206 -0.94 -11.93 13.09
C MET A 206 -0.21 -11.59 11.78
N TYR A 207 0.46 -10.44 11.73
CA TYR A 207 1.23 -10.06 10.55
C TYR A 207 2.52 -9.34 10.89
N SER A 208 3.57 -9.67 10.13
CA SER A 208 4.71 -8.79 9.92
C SER A 208 4.30 -7.67 8.96
N LEU A 209 4.62 -6.43 9.30
CA LEU A 209 4.36 -5.27 8.45
C LEU A 209 5.06 -5.40 7.09
N ALA A 210 6.21 -6.08 7.02
CA ALA A 210 6.91 -6.38 5.77
C ALA A 210 6.10 -7.30 4.85
N VAL A 211 5.42 -8.31 5.41
CA VAL A 211 4.55 -9.21 4.64
C VAL A 211 3.38 -8.42 4.08
N LEU A 212 2.67 -7.68 4.91
CA LEU A 212 1.54 -6.86 4.48
C LEU A 212 1.95 -5.82 3.42
N TYR A 213 3.12 -5.20 3.60
CA TYR A 213 3.71 -4.27 2.65
C TYR A 213 3.96 -4.92 1.28
N SER A 214 4.44 -6.17 1.25
CA SER A 214 4.67 -6.89 -0.01
C SER A 214 3.41 -7.03 -0.87
N TYR A 215 2.24 -7.23 -0.22
CA TYR A 215 0.94 -7.29 -0.88
C TYR A 215 0.52 -5.94 -1.46
N VAL A 216 0.70 -4.84 -0.71
CA VAL A 216 0.44 -3.48 -1.21
C VAL A 216 1.30 -3.20 -2.45
N VAL A 217 2.60 -3.52 -2.38
CA VAL A 217 3.53 -3.30 -3.49
C VAL A 217 3.15 -4.12 -4.72
N ALA A 218 2.77 -5.39 -4.56
CA ALA A 218 2.32 -6.22 -5.68
C ALA A 218 1.09 -5.61 -6.38
N ILE A 219 0.10 -5.16 -5.61
CA ILE A 219 -1.09 -4.49 -6.15
C ILE A 219 -0.71 -3.23 -6.92
N LYS A 220 0.15 -2.38 -6.34
CA LYS A 220 0.61 -1.14 -6.98
C LYS A 220 1.42 -1.37 -8.24
N ARG A 221 2.31 -2.36 -8.25
CA ARG A 221 3.09 -2.74 -9.44
C ARG A 221 2.14 -3.11 -10.57
N LYS A 222 1.11 -3.93 -10.29
CA LYS A 222 0.08 -4.26 -11.27
C LYS A 222 -0.62 -3.02 -11.81
N MET A 223 -1.11 -2.13 -10.94
CA MET A 223 -1.79 -0.90 -11.34
C MET A 223 -0.93 -0.01 -12.26
N ARG A 224 0.39 0.08 -12.02
CA ARG A 224 1.30 0.90 -12.85
C ARG A 224 1.57 0.29 -14.23
N ILE A 225 1.53 -1.03 -14.34
CA ILE A 225 1.84 -1.77 -15.57
C ILE A 225 0.59 -1.93 -16.44
N GLU A 226 -0.54 -2.25 -15.80
CA GLU A 226 -1.85 -2.44 -16.42
C GLU A 226 -2.86 -1.49 -15.75
N PRO A 227 -2.87 -0.19 -16.11
CA PRO A 227 -3.84 0.74 -15.55
C PRO A 227 -5.26 0.34 -15.92
N GLU A 228 -6.07 0.05 -14.90
CA GLU A 228 -7.51 -0.17 -15.00
C GLU A 228 -8.23 0.58 -13.88
N PRO A 229 -9.52 0.96 -14.05
CA PRO A 229 -10.30 1.55 -12.98
C PRO A 229 -10.24 0.68 -11.72
N THR A 230 -9.72 1.22 -10.63
CA THR A 230 -9.41 0.44 -9.43
C THR A 230 -9.91 1.14 -8.17
N LEU A 231 -10.42 0.38 -7.22
CA LEU A 231 -10.71 0.80 -5.85
C LEU A 231 -9.77 0.04 -4.91
N LEU A 232 -8.85 0.75 -4.27
CA LEU A 232 -8.02 0.20 -3.20
C LEU A 232 -8.58 0.66 -1.85
N VAL A 233 -9.02 -0.29 -1.04
CA VAL A 233 -9.46 -0.08 0.32
C VAL A 233 -8.38 -0.57 1.28
N VAL A 234 -7.98 0.28 2.21
CA VAL A 234 -7.12 -0.09 3.34
C VAL A 234 -7.88 0.17 4.63
N ASP A 235 -8.40 -0.89 5.22
CA ASP A 235 -9.00 -0.84 6.55
C ASP A 235 -7.93 -0.90 7.63
N GLU A 236 -8.17 -0.21 8.74
CA GLU A 236 -7.16 0.04 9.78
C GLU A 236 -5.85 0.60 9.21
N GLY A 237 -5.96 1.58 8.31
CA GLY A 237 -4.84 2.13 7.56
C GLY A 237 -3.78 2.84 8.40
N PHE A 238 -4.03 3.09 9.69
CA PHE A 238 -3.05 3.69 10.60
C PHE A 238 -1.72 2.94 10.64
N LEU A 239 -1.73 1.65 10.31
CA LEU A 239 -0.54 0.79 10.18
C LEU A 239 0.46 1.26 9.12
N PHE A 240 -0.04 1.88 8.05
CA PHE A 240 0.79 2.42 6.98
C PHE A 240 1.04 3.91 7.14
N LEU A 241 0.12 4.62 7.81
CA LEU A 241 0.12 6.08 7.84
C LEU A 241 1.05 6.68 8.90
N LYS A 242 1.58 5.88 9.84
CA LYS A 242 2.53 6.34 10.87
C LYS A 242 3.96 6.50 10.36
N VAL A 243 4.34 5.79 9.30
CA VAL A 243 5.73 5.81 8.79
C VAL A 243 5.74 6.49 7.44
N GLU A 244 6.51 7.58 7.29
CA GLU A 244 6.59 8.39 6.07
C GLU A 244 6.78 7.53 4.79
N HIS A 245 7.72 6.59 4.80
CA HIS A 245 7.95 5.74 3.62
C HIS A 245 6.81 4.75 3.29
N LEU A 246 6.05 4.34 4.31
CA LEU A 246 4.86 3.50 4.12
C LEU A 246 3.70 4.32 3.59
N LEU A 247 3.54 5.54 4.11
CA LEU A 247 2.60 6.54 3.63
C LEU A 247 2.88 6.83 2.16
N GLU A 248 4.11 7.22 1.81
CA GLU A 248 4.55 7.43 0.42
C GLU A 248 4.24 6.23 -0.47
N THR A 249 4.54 5.02 -0.01
CA THR A 249 4.20 3.81 -0.76
C THR A 249 2.68 3.65 -0.90
N LEU A 250 1.88 4.04 0.08
CA LEU A 250 0.43 3.88 0.00
C LEU A 250 -0.22 4.96 -0.88
N ILE A 251 0.26 6.21 -0.84
CA ILE A 251 -0.43 7.37 -1.45
C ILE A 251 0.16 7.84 -2.79
N LEU A 252 1.43 7.56 -3.06
CA LEU A 252 2.06 8.04 -4.29
C LEU A 252 1.73 7.11 -5.46
N ASN A 253 1.07 7.65 -6.48
CA ASN A 253 0.83 6.96 -7.73
C ASN A 253 0.95 7.99 -8.85
N SER A 254 1.51 7.62 -10.01
CA SER A 254 1.69 8.57 -11.11
C SER A 254 1.20 8.00 -12.43
N GLY A 255 1.07 8.85 -13.44
CA GLY A 255 0.65 8.45 -14.78
C GLY A 255 -0.83 8.05 -14.83
N ALA A 256 -1.18 7.12 -15.73
CA ALA A 256 -2.56 6.72 -15.93
C ALA A 256 -3.19 6.03 -14.70
N SER A 257 -2.39 5.33 -13.89
CA SER A 257 -2.87 4.63 -12.71
C SER A 257 -3.34 5.56 -11.59
N SER A 258 -2.76 6.76 -11.47
CA SER A 258 -3.21 7.74 -10.46
C SER A 258 -4.59 8.31 -10.77
N VAL A 259 -4.93 8.42 -12.06
CA VAL A 259 -6.23 8.91 -12.54
C VAL A 259 -7.33 7.86 -12.38
N GLN A 260 -7.00 6.59 -12.61
CA GLN A 260 -7.96 5.49 -12.63
C GLN A 260 -8.17 4.82 -11.28
N THR A 261 -7.30 5.08 -10.30
CA THR A 261 -7.39 4.44 -8.99
C THR A 261 -7.97 5.39 -7.95
N GLU A 262 -8.91 4.87 -7.17
CA GLU A 262 -9.45 5.51 -5.98
C GLU A 262 -8.92 4.81 -4.74
N LEU A 263 -8.39 5.57 -3.79
CA LEU A 263 -7.88 5.08 -2.51
C LEU A 263 -8.89 5.43 -1.41
N LEU A 264 -9.36 4.42 -0.68
CA LEU A 264 -10.20 4.58 0.50
C LEU A 264 -9.44 4.05 1.70
N ILE A 265 -9.21 4.91 2.69
CA ILE A 265 -8.52 4.52 3.93
C ILE A 265 -9.47 4.66 5.10
N SER A 266 -9.59 3.63 5.93
CA SER A 266 -10.37 3.64 7.17
C SER A 266 -9.44 3.62 8.37
N ILE A 267 -9.70 4.49 9.34
CA ILE A 267 -8.97 4.59 10.61
C ILE A 267 -9.94 4.71 11.77
N GLN A 268 -9.50 4.29 12.96
CA GLN A 268 -10.29 4.45 14.18
C GLN A 268 -10.20 5.85 14.77
N SER A 269 -9.02 6.46 14.69
CA SER A 269 -8.79 7.79 15.24
C SER A 269 -7.83 8.62 14.40
N LEU A 270 -8.14 9.90 14.25
CA LEU A 270 -7.27 10.89 13.63
C LEU A 270 -6.00 11.12 14.46
N THR A 271 -6.00 10.84 15.76
CA THR A 271 -4.79 10.95 16.59
C THR A 271 -3.73 9.93 16.19
N ASP A 272 -4.14 8.79 15.62
CA ASP A 272 -3.20 7.77 15.12
C ASP A 272 -2.37 8.26 13.93
N LEU A 273 -2.78 9.36 13.31
CA LEU A 273 -2.10 9.98 12.18
C LEU A 273 -1.19 11.14 12.57
N SER A 274 -1.07 11.48 13.86
CA SER A 274 -0.60 12.79 14.33
C SER A 274 0.68 13.34 13.65
N GLU A 275 1.67 12.51 13.33
CA GLU A 275 2.91 12.95 12.66
C GLU A 275 2.69 13.33 11.18
N ASN A 276 1.75 12.68 10.48
CA ASN A 276 1.49 12.85 9.05
C ASN A 276 0.08 13.39 8.73
N LEU A 277 -0.67 13.78 9.76
CA LEU A 277 -2.09 14.13 9.64
C LEU A 277 -2.34 15.21 8.59
N ASN A 278 -1.55 16.28 8.59
CA ASN A 278 -1.74 17.39 7.66
C ASN A 278 -1.49 16.97 6.21
N GLU A 279 -0.51 16.12 5.96
CA GLU A 279 -0.23 15.59 4.62
C GLU A 279 -1.39 14.72 4.13
N ILE A 280 -1.85 13.80 4.98
CA ILE A 280 -2.97 12.90 4.68
C ILE A 280 -4.26 13.67 4.41
N LEU A 281 -4.57 14.67 5.25
CA LEU A 281 -5.75 15.52 5.06
C LEU A 281 -5.64 16.40 3.81
N SER A 282 -4.43 16.83 3.44
CA SER A 282 -4.19 17.60 2.22
C SER A 282 -4.30 16.74 0.96
N ALA A 283 -3.97 15.45 1.06
CA ALA A 283 -4.12 14.48 -0.03
C ALA A 283 -5.56 13.97 -0.19
N ALA A 284 -6.36 13.95 0.89
CA ALA A 284 -7.73 13.47 0.86
C ALA A 284 -8.70 14.47 0.19
N ASN A 285 -9.28 14.09 -0.95
CA ASN A 285 -10.36 14.86 -1.60
C ASN A 285 -11.65 14.84 -0.78
N LYS A 286 -11.85 13.75 -0.02
CA LYS A 286 -13.06 13.49 0.74
C LYS A 286 -12.70 12.95 2.12
N VAL A 287 -13.27 13.54 3.16
CA VAL A 287 -13.16 13.04 4.54
C VAL A 287 -14.55 12.71 5.06
N ILE A 288 -14.74 11.49 5.54
CA ILE A 288 -16.00 10.99 6.09
C ILE A 288 -15.79 10.76 7.58
N LEU A 289 -16.40 11.61 8.40
CA LEU A 289 -16.34 11.56 9.85
C LEU A 289 -17.58 10.86 10.40
N PHE A 290 -17.42 9.63 10.88
CA PHE A 290 -18.43 8.96 11.69
C PHE A 290 -18.38 9.49 13.13
N ARG A 291 -18.98 8.77 14.08
CA ARG A 291 -18.88 9.12 15.49
C ARG A 291 -17.41 9.23 15.96
N GLN A 292 -16.99 10.43 16.36
CA GLN A 292 -15.62 10.77 16.78
C GLN A 292 -15.46 10.76 18.31
N ASN A 293 -14.25 10.51 18.79
CA ASN A 293 -13.90 10.63 20.21
C ASN A 293 -13.75 12.11 20.60
N ARG A 294 -14.08 12.46 21.85
CA ARG A 294 -13.93 13.82 22.38
C ARG A 294 -12.47 14.29 22.36
N ASN A 295 -11.52 13.36 22.50
CA ASN A 295 -10.08 13.68 22.44
C ASN A 295 -9.65 14.20 21.05
N GLU A 296 -10.47 14.00 20.02
CA GLU A 296 -10.19 14.47 18.65
C GLU A 296 -10.67 15.90 18.39
N THR A 297 -11.39 16.52 19.34
CA THR A 297 -11.91 17.90 19.24
C THR A 297 -10.84 18.89 18.72
N PRO A 298 -9.60 18.92 19.25
CA PRO A 298 -8.60 19.86 18.77
C PRO A 298 -8.25 19.63 17.30
N ILE A 299 -8.16 18.38 16.85
CA ILE A 299 -7.86 18.04 15.46
C ILE A 299 -9.01 18.51 14.54
N LEU A 300 -10.25 18.26 14.96
CA LEU A 300 -11.43 18.65 14.19
C LEU A 300 -11.57 20.18 14.07
N GLU A 301 -11.33 20.91 15.16
CA GLU A 301 -11.43 22.37 15.19
C GLU A 301 -10.23 23.06 14.48
N VAL A 302 -9.01 22.53 14.62
CA VAL A 302 -7.79 23.20 14.14
C VAL A 302 -7.40 22.72 12.74
N ASN A 303 -7.27 21.41 12.54
CA ASN A 303 -6.77 20.86 11.27
C ASN A 303 -7.87 20.81 10.20
N LEU A 304 -9.08 20.38 10.57
CA LEU A 304 -10.23 20.36 9.65
C LEU A 304 -11.05 21.66 9.66
N LYS A 305 -10.75 22.60 10.58
CA LYS A 305 -11.40 23.91 10.69
C LYS A 305 -12.93 23.82 10.81
N LEU A 306 -13.42 22.80 11.52
CA LEU A 306 -14.86 22.58 11.67
C LEU A 306 -15.48 23.53 12.70
N PRO A 307 -16.71 24.04 12.44
CA PRO A 307 -17.48 24.78 13.44
C PRO A 307 -17.74 23.97 14.71
N LYS A 308 -17.75 24.61 15.87
CA LYS A 308 -17.89 23.93 17.18
C LYS A 308 -19.17 23.12 17.33
N ASP A 309 -20.26 23.58 16.74
CA ASP A 309 -21.55 22.89 16.68
C ASP A 309 -21.46 21.62 15.81
N VAL A 310 -20.78 21.68 14.67
CA VAL A 310 -20.49 20.50 13.83
C VAL A 310 -19.63 19.49 14.59
N VAL A 311 -18.57 19.96 15.26
CA VAL A 311 -17.72 19.08 16.09
C VAL A 311 -18.55 18.39 17.18
N LYS A 312 -19.39 19.13 17.90
CA LYS A 312 -20.31 18.55 18.90
C LYS A 312 -21.22 17.49 18.30
N GLN A 313 -21.77 17.72 17.10
CA GLN A 313 -22.62 16.75 16.41
C GLN A 313 -21.86 15.45 16.10
N THR A 314 -20.59 15.53 15.68
CA THR A 314 -19.80 14.32 15.37
C THR A 314 -19.61 13.39 16.56
N HIS A 315 -19.72 13.87 17.80
CA HIS A 315 -19.63 13.01 19.00
C HIS A 315 -20.91 12.22 19.28
N SER A 316 -22.04 12.68 18.74
CA SER A 316 -23.38 12.10 18.97
C SER A 316 -23.95 11.38 17.77
N LEU A 317 -23.20 11.27 16.66
CA LEU A 317 -23.68 10.59 15.45
C LEU A 317 -24.07 9.13 15.77
N PRO A 318 -25.28 8.68 15.35
CA PRO A 318 -25.66 7.27 15.39
C PRO A 318 -24.74 6.39 14.54
N THR A 319 -24.74 5.10 14.82
CA THR A 319 -24.03 4.12 13.99
C THR A 319 -24.53 4.18 12.54
N GLY A 320 -23.60 4.28 11.59
CA GLY A 320 -23.89 4.38 10.15
C GLY A 320 -24.16 5.81 9.66
N GLU A 321 -24.29 6.79 10.56
CA GLU A 321 -24.41 8.20 10.20
C GLU A 321 -23.04 8.87 10.23
N ALA A 322 -22.79 9.74 9.24
CA ALA A 322 -21.51 10.41 9.07
C ALA A 322 -21.69 11.86 8.59
N MET A 323 -20.71 12.70 8.93
CA MET A 323 -20.48 14.00 8.34
C MET A 323 -19.44 13.86 7.22
N VAL A 324 -19.80 14.24 6.00
CA VAL A 324 -18.89 14.23 4.85
C VAL A 324 -18.36 15.64 4.64
N ILE A 325 -17.06 15.74 4.40
CA ILE A 325 -16.35 16.95 4.00
C ILE A 325 -15.74 16.67 2.62
N GLU A 326 -16.17 17.41 1.60
CA GLU A 326 -15.72 17.23 0.21
C GLU A 326 -15.74 18.60 -0.48
N ASP A 327 -14.63 19.01 -1.10
CA ASP A 327 -14.52 20.30 -1.80
C ASP A 327 -15.04 21.51 -0.99
N LYS A 328 -14.73 21.54 0.33
CA LYS A 328 -15.19 22.54 1.31
C LYS A 328 -16.71 22.54 1.60
N HIS A 329 -17.46 21.60 1.06
CA HIS A 329 -18.86 21.38 1.39
C HIS A 329 -18.97 20.35 2.51
N MET A 330 -19.94 20.56 3.40
CA MET A 330 -20.25 19.65 4.50
C MET A 330 -21.68 19.19 4.38
N TYR A 331 -21.90 17.88 4.49
CA TYR A 331 -23.25 17.31 4.44
C TYR A 331 -23.31 15.98 5.22
N SER A 332 -24.49 15.67 5.76
CA SER A 332 -24.72 14.42 6.46
C SER A 332 -25.13 13.31 5.49
N ILE A 333 -24.71 12.08 5.80
CA ILE A 333 -25.10 10.87 5.07
C ILE A 333 -25.39 9.75 6.06
N LYS A 334 -26.25 8.81 5.64
CA LYS A 334 -26.55 7.59 6.36
C LYS A 334 -26.26 6.39 5.47
N TYR A 335 -25.47 5.47 6.00
CA TYR A 335 -25.14 4.18 5.39
C TYR A 335 -25.97 3.07 6.05
N SER A 336 -26.30 2.05 5.27
CA SER A 336 -27.19 0.94 5.63
C SER A 336 -26.53 -0.43 5.56
#